data_AF-A0A943LED0-F1
#
_entry.id   AF-A0A943LED0-F1
#
_cell.length_a   1.000
_cell.length_b   1.000
_cell.length_c   1.000
_cell.angle_alpha   90.00
_cell.angle_beta   90.00
_cell.angle_gamma   90.00
#
_symmetry.space_group_name_H-M   'P 1'
#
loop_
_entity.id
_entity.type
_entity.pdbx_description
1 polymer ?
#
loop_
_entity_poly.entity_id
_entity_poly.type
_entity_poly.pdbx_seq_one_letter_code
_entity_poly.pdbx_strand_id
1 'polypeptide(L)'
;MNAEETEENKSSNSNEVIGDSPYPCCRYITIPNKGDALAYICPVCCWEIDLNNGLRLKEARYNYKVFGVSQKRLKLNKYKLREFCEGENV
;
A
#
# COMPACT_ATOMS: atom_id res chain seq x y z
N MET A 1 23.29 14.08 -50.61
CA MET A 1 22.10 13.40 -50.06
C MET A 1 22.25 13.49 -48.56
N ASN A 2 21.54 14.43 -47.95
CA ASN A 2 21.68 14.75 -46.53
C ASN A 2 20.90 13.69 -45.75
N ALA A 3 21.55 13.05 -44.78
CA ALA A 3 20.88 12.26 -43.77
C ALA A 3 20.27 13.25 -42.78
N GLU A 4 18.94 13.38 -42.82
CA GLU A 4 18.18 14.01 -41.74
C GLU A 4 18.15 13.02 -40.57
N GLU A 5 18.97 13.28 -39.56
CA GLU A 5 18.78 12.75 -38.22
C GLU A 5 17.70 13.60 -37.53
N THR A 6 16.51 13.03 -37.37
CA THR A 6 15.48 13.60 -36.51
C THR A 6 15.61 12.95 -35.13
N GLU A 7 16.25 13.67 -34.20
CA GLU A 7 15.99 13.51 -32.77
C GLU A 7 14.51 13.82 -32.53
N GLU A 8 13.80 13.00 -31.74
CA GLU A 8 12.75 13.48 -30.84
C GLU A 8 12.35 12.40 -29.81
N ASN A 9 12.75 12.67 -28.56
CA ASN A 9 11.94 12.49 -27.35
C ASN A 9 11.73 11.08 -26.77
N LYS A 10 12.75 10.66 -26.00
CA LYS A 10 12.69 10.01 -24.67
C LYS A 10 11.27 9.81 -24.10
N SER A 11 10.59 8.73 -24.48
CA SER A 11 9.48 8.20 -23.68
C SER A 11 10.08 7.48 -22.48
N SER A 12 10.40 8.26 -21.44
CA SER A 12 10.65 7.74 -20.10
C SER A 12 9.42 6.93 -19.71
N ASN A 13 9.54 5.61 -19.79
CA ASN A 13 8.52 4.65 -19.38
C ASN A 13 8.42 4.70 -17.84
N SER A 14 7.86 5.79 -17.31
CA SER A 14 7.57 5.95 -15.89
C SER A 14 6.32 5.14 -15.59
N ASN A 15 6.45 3.82 -15.56
CA ASN A 15 5.44 2.89 -15.04
C ASN A 15 5.31 3.00 -13.51
N GLU A 16 5.62 4.16 -12.93
CA GLU A 16 5.46 4.42 -11.52
C GLU A 16 3.96 4.59 -11.24
N VAL A 17 3.40 3.59 -10.56
CA VAL A 17 2.03 3.66 -10.06
C VAL A 17 1.98 4.70 -8.95
N ILE A 18 1.60 5.91 -9.30
CA ILE A 18 1.43 7.03 -8.35
C ILE A 18 0.14 6.79 -7.57
N GLY A 19 0.26 6.68 -6.25
CA GLY A 19 -0.88 6.65 -5.35
C GLY A 19 -1.57 8.02 -5.30
N ASP A 20 -2.89 8.04 -5.39
CA ASP A 20 -3.72 9.25 -5.38
C ASP A 20 -4.85 9.20 -4.34
N SER A 21 -4.98 8.09 -3.62
CA SER A 21 -6.01 7.88 -2.60
C SER A 21 -5.45 7.30 -1.28
N PRO A 22 -5.96 7.73 -0.11
CA PRO A 22 -5.47 7.30 1.20
C PRO A 22 -5.84 5.84 1.49
N TYR A 23 -4.86 5.06 1.93
CA TYR A 23 -5.07 3.66 2.26
C TYR A 23 -5.71 3.48 3.64
N PRO A 24 -6.78 2.68 3.81
CA PRO A 24 -7.56 2.60 5.05
C PRO A 24 -6.75 2.09 6.27
N CYS A 25 -5.67 1.32 6.06
CA CYS A 25 -4.82 0.85 7.17
C CYS A 25 -4.02 1.95 7.86
N CYS A 26 -3.44 2.89 7.11
CA CYS A 26 -2.39 3.79 7.60
C CYS A 26 -2.55 5.24 7.14
N ARG A 27 -3.56 5.51 6.31
CA ARG A 27 -3.91 6.82 5.74
C ARG A 27 -2.85 7.45 4.83
N TYR A 28 -1.73 6.77 4.56
CA TYR A 28 -0.79 7.19 3.52
C TYR A 28 -1.48 7.11 2.15
N ILE A 29 -1.18 8.09 1.30
CA ILE A 29 -1.68 8.18 -0.07
C ILE A 29 -0.90 7.19 -0.93
N THR A 30 -1.45 5.99 -1.10
CA THR A 30 -0.78 4.90 -1.81
C THR A 30 -1.71 4.16 -2.76
N ILE A 31 -3.03 4.21 -2.59
CA ILE A 31 -3.94 3.49 -3.50
C ILE A 31 -3.94 4.24 -4.85
N PRO A 32 -3.70 3.55 -5.98
CA PRO A 32 -3.82 4.14 -7.31
C PRO A 32 -5.28 4.17 -7.80
N ASN A 33 -5.50 4.70 -9.00
CA ASN A 33 -6.81 4.71 -9.66
C ASN A 33 -7.91 5.35 -8.81
N LYS A 34 -7.60 6.43 -8.08
CA LYS A 34 -8.51 7.16 -7.19
C LYS A 34 -9.15 6.29 -6.12
N GLY A 35 -8.50 5.18 -5.74
CA GLY A 35 -9.05 4.25 -4.75
C GLY A 35 -9.81 3.05 -5.34
N ASP A 36 -9.96 2.96 -6.66
CA ASP A 36 -10.74 1.90 -7.34
C ASP A 36 -9.91 0.64 -7.65
N ALA A 37 -8.87 0.38 -6.86
CA ALA A 37 -8.07 -0.81 -7.00
C ALA A 37 -8.81 -2.02 -6.40
N LEU A 38 -9.15 -3.02 -7.22
CA LEU A 38 -9.84 -4.24 -6.79
C LEU A 38 -9.04 -5.02 -5.73
N ALA A 39 -7.72 -5.06 -5.91
CA ALA A 39 -6.78 -5.59 -4.94
C ALA A 39 -5.54 -4.69 -4.89
N TYR A 40 -5.11 -4.32 -3.68
CA TYR A 40 -3.91 -3.51 -3.48
C TYR A 40 -3.27 -3.77 -2.12
N ILE A 41 -1.97 -4.07 -2.13
CA ILE A 41 -1.16 -4.22 -0.93
C ILE A 41 -0.52 -2.87 -0.62
N CYS A 42 -0.83 -2.30 0.55
CA CYS A 42 -0.19 -1.07 1.00
C CYS A 42 1.31 -1.29 1.23
N PRO A 43 2.20 -0.52 0.58
CA PRO A 43 3.65 -0.68 0.74
C PRO A 43 4.16 -0.25 2.13
N VAL A 44 3.35 0.49 2.89
CA VAL A 44 3.72 0.97 4.23
C VAL A 44 3.43 -0.09 5.30
N CYS A 45 2.21 -0.63 5.29
CA CYS A 45 1.71 -1.52 6.34
C CYS A 45 1.65 -2.99 5.89
N CYS A 46 1.90 -3.28 4.61
CA CYS A 46 1.77 -4.60 3.98
C CYS A 46 0.40 -5.26 4.17
N TRP A 47 -0.64 -4.45 4.45
CA TRP A 47 -2.02 -4.90 4.46
C TRP A 47 -2.55 -4.95 3.04
N GLU A 48 -3.46 -5.88 2.76
CA GLU A 48 -4.12 -6.05 1.47
C GLU A 48 -5.59 -5.61 1.56
N ILE A 49 -6.06 -4.86 0.56
CA ILE A 49 -7.49 -4.70 0.32
C ILE A 49 -7.85 -5.83 -0.64
N ASP A 50 -8.77 -6.69 -0.22
CA ASP A 50 -9.38 -7.71 -1.06
C ASP A 50 -10.90 -7.57 -0.91
N LEU A 51 -11.55 -7.07 -1.96
CA LEU A 51 -13.00 -6.84 -1.99
C LEU A 51 -13.81 -8.15 -2.04
N ASN A 52 -13.17 -9.29 -2.34
CA ASN A 52 -13.87 -10.49 -2.76
C ASN A 52 -14.01 -11.59 -1.70
N ASN A 53 -13.48 -11.45 -0.48
CA ASN A 53 -13.78 -12.25 0.74
C ASN A 53 -12.69 -12.10 1.84
N GLY A 54 -11.94 -10.99 1.87
CA GLY A 54 -10.88 -10.76 2.87
C GLY A 54 -11.41 -10.47 4.28
N LEU A 55 -10.53 -10.61 5.27
CA LEU A 55 -10.80 -10.22 6.65
C LEU A 55 -10.96 -8.69 6.72
N ARG A 56 -11.97 -8.16 7.43
CA ARG A 56 -12.15 -6.70 7.51
C ARG A 56 -10.96 -6.08 8.26
N LEU A 57 -10.55 -4.88 7.87
CA LEU A 57 -9.42 -4.18 8.51
C LEU A 57 -9.57 -4.08 10.04
N LYS A 58 -10.80 -3.86 10.53
CA LYS A 58 -11.09 -3.82 11.98
C LYS A 58 -10.83 -5.16 12.66
N GLU A 59 -11.26 -6.26 12.05
CA GLU A 59 -11.04 -7.62 12.55
C GLU A 59 -9.56 -7.98 12.52
N ALA A 60 -8.85 -7.52 11.48
CA ALA A 60 -7.43 -7.80 11.33
C ALA A 60 -6.60 -7.09 12.40
N ARG A 61 -6.91 -5.82 12.66
CA ARG A 61 -6.30 -5.05 13.76
C ARG A 61 -6.59 -5.71 15.10
N TYR A 62 -7.81 -6.18 15.33
CA TYR A 62 -8.16 -6.91 16.55
C TYR A 62 -7.34 -8.21 16.67
N ASN A 63 -7.30 -9.03 15.62
CA ASN A 63 -6.54 -10.28 15.61
C ASN A 63 -5.04 -10.05 15.84
N TYR A 64 -4.49 -9.00 15.24
CA TYR A 64 -3.09 -8.64 15.48
C TYR A 64 -2.85 -8.20 16.94
N LYS A 65 -3.76 -7.43 17.55
CA LYS A 65 -3.66 -7.05 18.97
C LYS A 65 -3.70 -8.30 19.88
N VAL A 66 -4.56 -9.29 19.58
CA VAL A 66 -4.74 -10.50 20.39
C VAL A 66 -3.62 -11.52 20.19
N PHE A 67 -3.25 -11.81 18.95
CA PHE A 67 -2.35 -12.93 18.60
C PHE A 67 -0.94 -12.48 18.19
N GLY A 68 -0.79 -11.23 17.74
CA GLY A 68 0.46 -10.71 17.20
C GLY A 68 0.89 -11.38 15.90
N VAL A 69 2.19 -11.28 15.58
CA VAL A 69 2.80 -11.92 14.41
C VAL A 69 3.29 -13.33 14.74
N SER A 70 2.96 -14.30 13.89
CA SER A 70 3.40 -15.69 14.01
C SER A 70 4.92 -15.84 13.84
N GLN A 71 5.50 -15.12 12.88
CA GLN A 71 6.94 -15.16 12.60
C GLN A 71 7.72 -14.24 13.56
N LYS A 72 8.60 -14.83 14.37
CA LYS A 72 9.43 -14.09 15.35
C LYS A 72 10.23 -12.94 14.72
N ARG A 73 10.76 -13.12 13.50
CA ARG A 73 11.46 -12.09 12.72
C ARG A 73 10.63 -10.81 12.57
N LEU A 74 9.31 -10.95 12.39
CA LEU A 74 8.41 -9.83 12.16
C LEU A 74 7.98 -9.14 13.48
N LYS A 75 8.21 -9.77 14.64
CA LYS A 75 7.97 -9.15 15.96
C LYS A 75 8.92 -7.99 16.29
N LEU A 76 10.05 -7.88 15.57
CA LEU A 76 11.13 -6.95 15.90
C LEU A 76 10.85 -5.50 15.49
N ASN A 77 9.94 -5.25 14.54
CA ASN A 77 9.54 -3.90 14.14
C ASN A 77 8.33 -3.39 14.93
N LYS A 78 8.42 -3.41 16.27
CA LYS A 78 7.34 -2.96 17.18
C LYS A 78 6.88 -1.51 16.94
N TYR A 79 7.76 -0.66 16.41
CA TYR A 79 7.49 0.78 16.22
C TYR A 79 6.60 1.08 15.00
N LYS A 80 6.67 0.28 13.92
CA LYS A 80 5.81 0.48 12.73
C LYS A 80 4.42 -0.12 12.87
N LEU A 81 4.28 -1.18 13.67
CA LEU A 81 3.00 -1.87 13.89
C LEU A 81 2.15 -1.25 15.01
N ARG A 82 2.76 -0.45 15.90
CA ARG A 82 2.01 0.26 16.94
C ARG A 82 1.16 1.39 16.35
N GLU A 83 1.68 2.15 15.39
CA GLU A 83 0.90 3.14 14.61
C GLU A 83 -0.26 2.48 13.82
N PHE A 84 -0.06 1.25 13.31
CA PHE A 84 -1.10 0.48 12.62
C PHE A 84 -2.29 0.12 13.52
N CYS A 85 -2.05 -0.03 14.83
CA CYS A 85 -3.05 -0.47 15.82
C CYS A 85 -3.68 0.65 16.65
N GLU A 86 -2.97 1.77 16.80
CA GLU A 86 -3.36 2.92 17.66
C GLU A 86 -4.04 4.05 16.87
N GLY A 87 -4.32 3.87 15.58
CA GLY A 87 -5.26 4.69 14.82
C GLY A 87 -6.71 4.52 15.28
N GLU A 88 -6.97 4.78 16.55
CA GLU A 88 -8.28 5.05 17.15
C GLU A 88 -8.39 6.56 17.28
N ASN A 89 -8.97 7.23 16.27
CA ASN A 89 -9.78 8.45 16.34
C ASN A 89 -10.00 9.01 14.91
N VAL A 90 -11.26 9.37 14.65
CA VAL A 90 -11.93 9.73 13.37
C VAL A 90 -12.33 8.54 12.51
#